data_AF-I6T816-F1
#
_entry.id   AF-I6T816-F1
#
_cell.length_a   1.000
_cell.length_b   1.000
_cell.length_c   1.000
_cell.angle_alpha   90.00
_cell.angle_beta   90.00
_cell.angle_gamma   90.00
#
_symmetry.space_group_name_H-M   'P 1'
#
loop_
_entity.id
_entity.type
_entity.pdbx_description
1 polymer ?
#
loop_
_entity_poly.entity_id
_entity_poly.type
_entity_poly.pdbx_seq_one_letter_code
_entity_poly.pdbx_strand_id
1 'polypeptide(L)'
;TPEMPMVVLCLNPRDAKACVVHGGDLKDMSSEYLDDLLKNHTEIVFARTSPQQKLIIVEGFQRQGAIVAVTGDGVNDSPALKKADIGVAMGISGSDVSKQAADMILLDDNFASIVTGVEEGRLIFDNLKKSIAYTLTSNIPEISPFLLFILASIPLPLGTVTILCIDLGTDMVPAISLAYETAESDIMKRQPRNSKTDKLVNERLISMAYGQIGMIQALAGFFSYFVILAENGFRPMDLLGIRLRWDNRDYNDLEDSYGQQWTYEQRKIVEFTCHTSFFVSIVVVQWADLIICKTRRNSVFQQGMKNRILIFGLFAETALAAFLSYCPGMDIALRMYPLKVSWWFCAL
;
A
#
# COMPACT_ATOMS: atom_id res chain seq x y z
N THR A 1 -10.86 22.24 58.84
CA THR A 1 -12.21 22.05 58.28
C THR A 1 -12.78 23.39 57.88
N PRO A 2 -12.88 23.68 56.58
CA PRO A 2 -13.97 24.49 56.04
C PRO A 2 -14.92 23.59 55.24
N GLU A 3 -16.21 23.74 55.53
CA GLU A 3 -17.31 22.95 54.97
C GLU A 3 -17.45 23.20 53.46
N MET A 4 -17.38 22.13 52.66
CA MET A 4 -17.93 22.14 51.31
C MET A 4 -19.45 22.23 51.41
N PRO A 5 -20.12 23.07 50.59
CA PRO A 5 -21.58 23.14 50.58
C PRO A 5 -22.19 21.77 50.21
N MET A 6 -23.05 21.29 51.10
CA MET A 6 -23.74 19.98 51.14
C MET A 6 -24.68 19.64 49.96
N VAL A 7 -24.50 20.24 48.78
CA VAL A 7 -25.45 20.07 47.65
C VAL A 7 -24.95 19.11 46.56
N VAL A 8 -23.66 18.74 46.55
CA VAL A 8 -23.07 17.89 45.48
C VAL A 8 -22.97 16.40 45.86
N LEU A 9 -23.27 16.03 47.11
CA LEU A 9 -23.06 14.66 47.63
C LEU A 9 -24.12 13.62 47.19
N CYS A 10 -25.13 13.99 46.40
CA CYS A 10 -26.25 13.11 46.02
C CYS A 10 -26.29 12.68 44.55
N LEU A 11 -25.29 13.06 43.73
CA LEU A 11 -25.23 12.65 42.32
C LEU A 11 -24.16 11.58 42.15
N ASN A 12 -24.53 10.45 41.55
CA ASN A 12 -23.55 9.46 41.15
C ASN A 12 -22.66 10.12 40.09
N PRO A 13 -21.33 10.19 40.27
CA PRO A 13 -20.42 10.82 39.32
C PRO A 13 -20.57 10.27 37.89
N ARG A 14 -21.00 9.01 37.78
CA ARG A 14 -21.24 8.33 36.49
C ARG A 14 -22.47 8.84 35.72
N ASP A 15 -23.35 9.58 36.37
CA ASP A 15 -24.52 10.16 35.71
C ASP A 15 -24.15 11.45 34.95
N ALA A 16 -23.01 12.06 35.28
CA ALA A 16 -22.50 13.26 34.63
C ALA A 16 -21.63 12.89 33.41
N LYS A 17 -22.05 13.32 32.22
CA LYS A 17 -21.26 13.13 30.98
C LYS A 17 -20.00 13.99 30.93
N ALA A 18 -20.02 15.12 31.62
CA ALA A 18 -18.95 16.11 31.61
C ALA A 18 -18.28 16.22 32.99
N CYS A 19 -16.96 16.37 33.01
CA CYS A 19 -16.21 16.62 34.25
C CYS A 19 -15.13 17.68 34.04
N VAL A 20 -14.91 18.48 35.09
CA VAL A 20 -13.81 19.43 35.18
C VAL A 20 -12.85 18.95 36.27
N VAL A 21 -11.58 18.77 35.91
CA VAL A 21 -10.54 18.30 36.83
C VAL A 21 -9.52 19.41 37.04
N HIS A 22 -9.34 19.84 38.28
CA HIS A 22 -8.35 20.85 38.62
C HIS A 22 -6.96 20.22 38.79
N GLY A 23 -5.90 20.91 38.34
CA GLY A 23 -4.52 20.41 38.43
C GLY A 23 -4.05 20.14 39.87
N GLY A 24 -4.65 20.80 40.86
CA GLY A 24 -4.43 20.49 42.28
C GLY A 24 -4.86 19.06 42.62
N ASP A 25 -6.05 18.67 42.18
CA ASP A 25 -6.62 17.33 42.45
C ASP A 25 -5.92 16.26 41.61
N LEU A 26 -5.56 16.59 40.36
CA LEU A 26 -4.85 15.68 39.45
C LEU A 26 -3.49 15.22 40.01
N LYS A 27 -2.85 16.04 40.86
CA LYS A 27 -1.57 15.69 41.49
C LYS A 27 -1.70 14.49 42.44
N ASP A 28 -2.83 14.38 43.11
CA ASP A 28 -3.08 13.35 44.12
C ASP A 28 -3.85 12.14 43.55
N MET A 29 -4.23 12.19 42.26
CA MET A 29 -4.90 11.08 41.57
C MET A 29 -3.91 9.98 41.16
N SER A 30 -4.29 8.72 41.37
CA SER A 30 -3.55 7.58 40.82
C SER A 30 -3.80 7.41 39.31
N SER A 31 -2.90 6.71 38.63
CA SER A 31 -3.04 6.39 37.20
C SER A 31 -4.34 5.64 36.89
N GLU A 32 -4.74 4.72 37.77
CA GLU A 32 -5.93 3.90 37.58
C GLU A 32 -7.21 4.73 37.72
N TYR A 33 -7.22 5.70 38.64
CA TYR A 33 -8.35 6.61 38.81
C TYR A 33 -8.48 7.56 37.62
N LEU A 34 -7.35 8.08 37.12
CA LEU A 34 -7.34 8.87 35.90
C LEU A 34 -7.87 8.05 34.71
N ASP A 35 -7.46 6.79 34.58
CA ASP A 35 -7.92 5.91 33.50
C ASP A 35 -9.43 5.59 33.60
N ASP A 36 -9.99 5.44 34.80
CA ASP A 36 -11.44 5.28 35.01
C ASP A 36 -12.20 6.57 34.68
N LEU A 37 -11.68 7.73 35.10
CA LEU A 37 -12.26 9.03 34.80
C LEU A 37 -12.35 9.27 33.29
N LEU A 38 -11.25 9.00 32.57
CA LEU A 38 -11.15 9.17 31.12
C LEU A 38 -12.10 8.24 30.33
N LYS A 39 -12.46 7.07 30.87
CA LYS A 39 -13.40 6.12 30.23
C LYS A 39 -14.86 6.49 30.47
N ASN A 40 -15.16 7.02 31.65
CA ASN A 40 -16.54 7.21 32.11
C ASN A 40 -17.12 8.57 31.71
N HIS A 41 -16.30 9.56 31.35
CA HIS A 41 -16.74 10.90 30.97
C HIS A 41 -16.39 11.20 29.51
N THR A 42 -17.33 11.72 28.74
CA THR A 42 -17.13 12.04 27.32
C THR A 42 -16.62 13.46 27.10
N GLU A 43 -16.93 14.37 28.01
CA GLU A 43 -16.57 15.79 27.93
C GLU A 43 -15.66 16.15 29.11
N ILE A 44 -14.35 16.28 28.87
CA ILE A 44 -13.36 16.42 29.95
C ILE A 44 -12.61 17.74 29.79
N VAL A 45 -12.55 18.52 30.86
CA VAL A 45 -11.76 19.75 30.92
C VAL A 45 -10.75 19.65 32.06
N PHE A 46 -9.47 19.62 31.72
CA PHE A 46 -8.40 19.76 32.70
C PHE A 46 -8.00 21.23 32.84
N ALA A 47 -8.18 21.81 34.03
CA ALA A 47 -7.92 23.21 34.29
C ALA A 47 -6.72 23.40 35.23
N ARG A 48 -5.98 24.50 35.05
CA ARG A 48 -4.82 24.86 35.90
C ARG A 48 -3.75 23.76 36.01
N THR A 49 -3.51 23.04 34.91
CA THR A 49 -2.52 21.96 34.84
C THR A 49 -1.11 22.48 34.62
N SER A 50 -0.11 21.84 35.26
CA SER A 50 1.31 22.05 34.95
C SER A 50 1.73 21.39 33.63
N PRO A 51 2.88 21.76 33.02
CA PRO A 51 3.42 21.09 31.83
C PRO A 51 3.57 19.57 32.00
N GLN A 52 4.04 19.12 33.17
CA GLN A 52 4.19 17.70 33.49
C GLN A 52 2.84 16.98 33.59
N GLN A 53 1.80 17.67 34.08
CA GLN A 53 0.46 17.11 34.15
C GLN A 53 -0.17 16.94 32.76
N LYS A 54 0.10 17.87 31.82
CA LYS A 54 -0.34 17.70 30.42
C LYS A 54 0.24 16.43 29.80
N LEU A 55 1.52 16.14 30.07
CA LEU A 55 2.17 14.90 29.67
C LEU A 55 1.46 13.66 30.27
N ILE A 56 1.17 13.67 31.57
CA ILE A 56 0.47 12.57 32.25
C ILE A 56 -0.92 12.32 31.65
N ILE A 57 -1.64 13.39 31.27
CA ILE A 57 -2.94 13.28 30.61
C ILE A 57 -2.82 12.59 29.25
N VAL A 58 -1.85 12.99 28.43
CA VAL A 58 -1.57 12.35 27.12
C VAL A 58 -1.26 10.87 27.31
N GLU A 59 -0.41 10.54 28.28
CA GLU A 59 -0.07 9.15 28.61
C GLU A 59 -1.30 8.35 29.08
N GLY A 60 -2.22 8.98 29.82
CA GLY A 60 -3.49 8.37 30.21
C GLY A 60 -4.34 7.93 29.03
N PHE A 61 -4.52 8.81 28.02
CA PHE A 61 -5.22 8.45 26.79
C PHE A 61 -4.48 7.37 25.98
N GLN A 62 -3.15 7.46 25.88
CA GLN A 62 -2.33 6.48 25.16
C GLN A 62 -2.38 5.09 25.83
N ARG A 63 -2.41 5.00 27.17
CA ARG A 63 -2.58 3.72 27.90
C ARG A 63 -3.87 3.00 27.55
N GLN A 64 -4.92 3.74 27.16
CA GLN A 64 -6.18 3.16 26.70
C GLN A 64 -6.11 2.64 25.25
N GLY A 65 -4.98 2.85 24.56
CA GLY A 65 -4.77 2.47 23.17
C GLY A 65 -5.38 3.44 22.17
N ALA A 66 -5.73 4.66 22.61
CA ALA A 66 -6.13 5.75 21.71
C ALA A 66 -4.90 6.36 21.02
N ILE A 67 -5.12 6.92 19.83
CA ILE A 67 -4.13 7.75 19.13
C ILE A 67 -4.42 9.20 19.48
N VAL A 68 -3.43 9.91 20.03
CA VAL A 68 -3.61 11.23 20.65
C VAL A 68 -2.88 12.30 19.84
N ALA A 69 -3.62 13.29 19.39
CA ALA A 69 -3.08 14.53 18.83
C ALA A 69 -3.11 15.62 19.90
N VAL A 70 -2.03 16.41 20.02
CA VAL A 70 -1.97 17.57 20.93
C VAL A 70 -1.73 18.82 20.12
N THR A 71 -2.52 19.86 20.38
CA THR A 71 -2.37 21.18 19.75
C THR A 71 -1.99 22.20 20.83
N GLY A 72 -0.93 22.96 20.61
CA GLY A 72 -0.48 23.95 21.59
C GLY A 72 0.46 24.99 21.00
N ASP A 73 0.60 26.11 21.69
CA ASP A 73 1.38 27.27 21.25
C ASP A 73 2.45 27.65 22.28
N GLY A 74 2.27 27.32 23.56
CA GLY A 74 3.19 27.71 24.62
C GLY A 74 4.35 26.73 24.85
N VAL A 75 5.42 27.22 25.46
CA VAL A 75 6.55 26.40 25.96
C VAL A 75 6.07 25.30 26.92
N ASN A 76 4.97 25.58 27.63
CA ASN A 76 4.31 24.65 28.55
C ASN A 76 3.72 23.42 27.87
N ASP A 77 3.45 23.49 26.56
CA ASP A 77 2.87 22.40 25.78
C ASP A 77 3.94 21.46 25.21
N SER A 78 5.20 21.89 25.18
CA SER A 78 6.31 21.14 24.57
C SER A 78 6.42 19.69 25.04
N PRO A 79 6.31 19.37 26.36
CA PRO A 79 6.36 17.98 26.80
C PRO A 79 5.18 17.13 26.28
N ALA A 80 3.98 17.71 26.23
CA ALA A 80 2.78 17.03 25.76
C ALA A 80 2.80 16.87 24.22
N LEU A 81 3.20 17.92 23.49
CA LEU A 81 3.41 17.91 22.04
C LEU A 81 4.39 16.81 21.65
N LYS A 82 5.51 16.68 22.37
CA LYS A 82 6.53 15.68 22.05
C LYS A 82 6.11 14.24 22.34
N LYS A 83 5.22 14.05 23.32
CA LYS A 83 4.73 12.71 23.71
C LYS A 83 3.54 12.25 22.88
N ALA A 84 2.76 13.19 22.34
CA ALA A 84 1.62 12.89 21.48
C ALA A 84 2.04 12.04 20.28
N ASP A 85 1.09 11.29 19.71
CA ASP A 85 1.33 10.57 18.45
C ASP A 85 1.49 11.55 17.28
N ILE A 86 0.90 12.74 17.41
CA ILE A 86 1.15 13.89 16.55
C ILE A 86 1.02 15.19 17.35
N GLY A 87 2.10 15.96 17.43
CA GLY A 87 2.10 17.32 17.97
C GLY A 87 1.84 18.36 16.89
N VAL A 88 0.91 19.29 17.14
CA VAL A 88 0.57 20.39 16.23
C VAL A 88 0.83 21.73 16.91
N ALA A 89 1.73 22.55 16.33
CA ALA A 89 2.07 23.87 16.84
C ALA A 89 1.54 25.00 15.96
N MET A 90 1.28 26.15 16.59
CA MET A 90 0.89 27.39 15.91
C MET A 90 2.12 28.08 15.32
N GLY A 91 2.04 28.55 14.07
CA GLY A 91 3.13 29.14 13.32
C GLY A 91 3.42 30.59 13.70
N ILE A 92 2.38 31.37 14.02
CA ILE A 92 2.51 32.79 14.39
C ILE A 92 2.53 32.93 15.91
N SER A 93 1.49 32.43 16.61
CA SER A 93 1.38 32.55 18.07
C SER A 93 2.30 31.63 18.86
N GLY A 94 2.80 30.56 18.23
CA GLY A 94 3.61 29.55 18.89
C GLY A 94 5.02 30.01 19.27
N SER A 95 5.49 29.61 20.45
CA SER A 95 6.89 29.73 20.86
C SER A 95 7.81 28.87 19.98
N ASP A 96 9.09 29.23 19.88
CA ASP A 96 10.07 28.43 19.13
C ASP A 96 10.22 27.02 19.72
N VAL A 97 10.08 26.89 21.04
CA VAL A 97 10.18 25.59 21.74
C VAL A 97 8.99 24.68 21.37
N SER A 98 7.78 25.22 21.31
CA SER A 98 6.60 24.43 20.91
C SER A 98 6.65 24.04 19.44
N LYS A 99 7.11 24.93 18.54
CA LYS A 99 7.33 24.61 17.11
C LYS A 99 8.36 23.51 16.90
N GLN A 100 9.45 23.51 17.67
CA GLN A 100 10.48 22.45 17.61
C GLN A 100 10.02 21.12 18.22
N ALA A 101 9.10 21.16 19.18
CA ALA A 101 8.57 19.96 19.82
C ALA A 101 7.48 19.26 18.99
N ALA A 102 6.77 20.00 18.15
CA ALA A 102 5.66 19.50 17.31
C ALA A 102 6.15 18.81 16.03
N ASP A 103 5.31 17.93 15.48
CA ASP A 103 5.54 17.22 14.21
C ASP A 103 4.92 17.96 13.02
N MET A 104 3.93 18.83 13.28
CA MET A 104 3.23 19.64 12.29
C MET A 104 3.11 21.09 12.78
N ILE A 105 3.28 22.06 11.87
CA ILE A 105 3.20 23.49 12.17
C ILE A 105 2.12 24.13 11.28
N LEU A 106 1.17 24.84 11.89
CA LEU A 106 0.14 25.60 11.20
C LEU A 106 0.65 27.01 10.92
N LEU A 107 1.21 27.24 9.73
CA LEU A 107 1.86 28.51 9.37
C LEU A 107 0.91 29.72 9.42
N ASP A 108 -0.39 29.50 9.24
CA ASP A 108 -1.44 30.52 9.19
C ASP A 108 -2.27 30.62 10.48
N ASP A 109 -1.93 29.85 11.52
CA ASP A 109 -2.69 29.73 12.77
C ASP A 109 -4.17 29.34 12.60
N ASN A 110 -4.52 28.71 11.47
CA ASN A 110 -5.89 28.31 11.20
C ASN A 110 -6.18 26.91 11.76
N PHE A 111 -6.94 26.83 12.84
CA PHE A 111 -7.37 25.57 13.43
C PHE A 111 -8.19 24.68 12.48
N ALA A 112 -8.85 25.25 11.45
CA ALA A 112 -9.58 24.46 10.46
C ALA A 112 -8.66 23.50 9.67
N SER A 113 -7.37 23.80 9.56
CA SER A 113 -6.37 22.95 8.92
C SER A 113 -6.25 21.56 9.58
N ILE A 114 -6.61 21.42 10.86
CA ILE A 114 -6.65 20.12 11.54
C ILE A 114 -7.77 19.24 10.95
N VAL A 115 -8.93 19.82 10.64
CA VAL A 115 -10.05 19.09 10.03
C VAL A 115 -9.62 18.57 8.65
N THR A 116 -8.99 19.42 7.85
CA THR A 116 -8.41 19.03 6.55
C THR A 116 -7.33 17.96 6.72
N GLY A 117 -6.45 18.09 7.72
CA GLY A 117 -5.41 17.11 8.00
C GLY A 117 -5.97 15.73 8.38
N VAL A 118 -7.08 15.68 9.13
CA VAL A 118 -7.78 14.43 9.45
C VAL A 118 -8.44 13.84 8.22
N GLU A 119 -9.02 14.67 7.35
CA GLU A 119 -9.61 14.24 6.07
C GLU A 119 -8.54 13.62 5.16
N GLU A 120 -7.44 14.32 4.91
CA GLU A 120 -6.32 13.85 4.08
C GLU A 120 -5.65 12.60 4.67
N GLY A 121 -5.44 12.56 6.00
CA GLY A 121 -4.90 11.39 6.68
C GLY A 121 -5.79 10.14 6.53
N ARG A 122 -7.11 10.32 6.52
CA ARG A 122 -8.09 9.26 6.26
C ARG A 122 -8.10 8.83 4.80
N LEU A 123 -7.98 9.79 3.87
CA LEU A 123 -7.94 9.55 2.43
C LEU A 123 -6.70 8.76 2.02
N ILE A 124 -5.52 9.23 2.44
CA ILE A 124 -4.25 8.58 2.09
C ILE A 124 -4.17 7.17 2.66
N PHE A 125 -4.73 6.91 3.85
CA PHE A 125 -4.76 5.56 4.42
C PHE A 125 -5.54 4.57 3.55
N ASP A 126 -6.70 4.97 3.02
CA ASP A 126 -7.47 4.12 2.11
C ASP A 126 -6.80 3.97 0.75
N ASN A 127 -6.18 5.04 0.24
CA ASN A 127 -5.45 5.00 -1.03
C ASN A 127 -4.17 4.15 -0.95
N LEU A 128 -3.46 4.16 0.19
CA LEU A 128 -2.33 3.28 0.42
C LEU A 128 -2.75 1.80 0.41
N LYS A 129 -3.93 1.44 0.89
CA LYS A 129 -4.43 0.06 0.76
C LYS A 129 -4.61 -0.35 -0.70
N LYS A 130 -5.09 0.58 -1.55
CA LYS A 130 -5.26 0.34 -2.98
C LYS A 130 -3.92 0.15 -3.67
N SER A 131 -2.98 1.06 -3.42
CA SER A 131 -1.62 1.02 -3.94
C SER A 131 -0.88 -0.26 -3.53
N ILE A 132 -0.97 -0.64 -2.25
CA ILE A 132 -0.36 -1.87 -1.75
C ILE A 132 -1.02 -3.11 -2.36
N ALA A 133 -2.36 -3.13 -2.49
CA ALA A 133 -3.05 -4.26 -3.12
C ALA A 133 -2.61 -4.46 -4.57
N TYR A 134 -2.47 -3.37 -5.34
CA TYR A 134 -1.98 -3.39 -6.72
C TYR A 134 -0.57 -3.99 -6.81
N THR A 135 0.39 -3.45 -6.06
CA THR A 135 1.78 -3.94 -6.08
C THR A 135 1.92 -5.36 -5.54
N LEU A 136 1.09 -5.77 -4.58
CA LEU A 136 1.11 -7.15 -4.09
C LEU A 136 0.58 -8.14 -5.14
N THR A 137 -0.36 -7.74 -5.98
CA THR A 137 -0.98 -8.67 -6.94
C THR A 137 0.02 -9.19 -7.97
N SER A 138 0.94 -8.36 -8.46
CA SER A 138 1.99 -8.75 -9.42
C SER A 138 3.05 -9.71 -8.87
N ASN A 139 3.18 -9.86 -7.54
CA ASN A 139 4.12 -10.82 -6.96
C ASN A 139 3.82 -12.28 -7.33
N ILE A 140 2.54 -12.64 -7.54
CA ILE A 140 2.15 -14.03 -7.87
C ILE A 140 2.58 -14.45 -9.29
N PRO A 141 2.29 -13.68 -10.36
CA PRO A 141 2.84 -13.98 -11.69
C PRO A 141 4.37 -13.90 -11.75
N GLU A 142 5.04 -13.28 -10.79
CA GLU A 142 6.51 -13.24 -10.72
C GLU A 142 7.14 -14.43 -10.00
N ILE A 143 6.52 -14.90 -8.90
CA ILE A 143 7.02 -16.04 -8.12
C ILE A 143 6.65 -17.38 -8.78
N SER A 144 5.45 -17.48 -9.34
CA SER A 144 4.96 -18.74 -9.92
C SER A 144 5.81 -19.32 -11.07
N PRO A 145 6.45 -18.52 -11.96
CA PRO A 145 7.42 -19.00 -12.95
C PRO A 145 8.58 -19.78 -12.34
N PHE A 146 9.15 -19.29 -11.23
CA PHE A 146 10.23 -19.99 -10.52
C PHE A 146 9.73 -21.28 -9.86
N LEU A 147 8.50 -21.28 -9.34
CA LEU A 147 7.91 -22.49 -8.77
C LEU A 147 7.71 -23.57 -9.84
N LEU A 148 7.14 -23.25 -11.01
CA LEU A 148 6.98 -24.23 -12.09
C LEU A 148 8.32 -24.64 -12.72
N PHE A 149 9.28 -23.73 -12.81
CA PHE A 149 10.64 -24.03 -13.25
C PHE A 149 11.33 -25.09 -12.37
N ILE A 150 11.04 -25.12 -11.07
CA ILE A 150 11.58 -26.12 -10.13
C ILE A 150 10.72 -27.39 -10.16
N LEU A 151 9.40 -27.27 -10.01
CA LEU A 151 8.50 -28.42 -9.83
C LEU A 151 8.28 -29.22 -11.12
N ALA A 152 8.06 -28.54 -12.25
CA ALA A 152 7.80 -29.15 -13.54
C ALA A 152 9.06 -29.28 -14.42
N SER A 153 10.18 -28.70 -13.99
CA SER A 153 11.45 -28.70 -14.73
C SER A 153 11.29 -28.25 -16.19
N ILE A 154 10.50 -27.19 -16.41
CA ILE A 154 10.30 -26.50 -17.69
C ILE A 154 11.36 -25.39 -17.88
N PRO A 155 11.57 -24.85 -19.09
CA PRO A 155 12.40 -23.66 -19.31
C PRO A 155 11.89 -22.46 -18.51
N LEU A 156 12.79 -21.58 -18.07
CA LEU A 156 12.42 -20.45 -17.20
C LEU A 156 11.40 -19.53 -17.92
N PRO A 157 10.19 -19.33 -17.37
CA PRO A 157 9.17 -18.49 -18.03
C PRO A 157 9.40 -16.99 -17.89
N LEU A 158 9.97 -16.54 -16.77
CA LEU A 158 10.24 -15.14 -16.46
C LEU A 158 11.61 -15.00 -15.80
N GLY A 159 12.42 -14.06 -16.27
CA GLY A 159 13.76 -13.79 -15.76
C GLY A 159 13.77 -12.83 -14.56
N THR A 160 14.87 -12.81 -13.81
CA THR A 160 15.06 -11.84 -12.71
C THR A 160 15.17 -10.40 -13.20
N VAL A 161 15.78 -10.16 -14.36
CA VAL A 161 15.87 -8.80 -14.93
C VAL A 161 14.48 -8.28 -15.33
N THR A 162 13.62 -9.14 -15.91
CA THR A 162 12.26 -8.76 -16.26
C THR A 162 11.39 -8.46 -15.04
N ILE A 163 11.61 -9.16 -13.90
CA ILE A 163 10.95 -8.83 -12.62
C ILE A 163 11.35 -7.42 -12.16
N LEU A 164 12.65 -7.10 -12.18
CA LEU A 164 13.11 -5.75 -11.83
C LEU A 164 12.51 -4.66 -12.73
N CYS A 165 12.28 -4.96 -14.01
CA CYS A 165 11.59 -4.03 -14.93
C CYS A 165 10.12 -3.80 -14.58
N ILE A 166 9.47 -4.76 -13.89
CA ILE A 166 8.09 -4.61 -13.41
C ILE A 166 8.09 -3.75 -12.16
N ASP A 167 8.73 -4.23 -11.09
CA ASP A 167 8.74 -3.61 -9.77
C ASP A 167 9.30 -2.18 -9.76
N LEU A 168 10.42 -1.97 -10.46
CA LEU A 168 11.15 -0.69 -10.46
C LEU A 168 10.91 0.12 -11.75
N GLY A 169 10.05 -0.36 -12.64
CA GLY A 169 9.80 0.27 -13.93
C GLY A 169 8.33 0.51 -14.16
N THR A 170 7.63 -0.50 -14.67
CA THR A 170 6.25 -0.35 -15.16
C THR A 170 5.26 -0.06 -14.03
N ASP A 171 5.36 -0.76 -12.89
CA ASP A 171 4.37 -0.65 -11.81
C ASP A 171 4.49 0.64 -10.96
N MET A 172 5.62 1.34 -11.03
CA MET A 172 5.86 2.52 -10.18
C MET A 172 4.84 3.64 -10.42
N VAL A 173 4.63 4.04 -11.68
CA VAL A 173 3.74 5.17 -12.00
C VAL A 173 2.28 4.82 -11.69
N PRO A 174 1.74 3.67 -12.11
CA PRO A 174 0.41 3.20 -11.72
C PRO A 174 0.22 3.14 -10.19
N ALA A 175 1.14 2.53 -9.45
CA ALA A 175 1.03 2.39 -7.99
C ALA A 175 0.99 3.74 -7.27
N ILE A 176 1.81 4.69 -7.70
CA ILE A 176 1.82 6.07 -7.15
C ILE A 176 0.53 6.81 -7.55
N SER A 177 0.00 6.57 -8.75
CA SER A 177 -1.21 7.23 -9.22
C SER A 177 -2.45 6.94 -8.35
N LEU A 178 -2.49 5.77 -7.71
CA LEU A 178 -3.55 5.37 -6.77
C LEU A 178 -3.56 6.24 -5.50
N ALA A 179 -2.46 6.90 -5.16
CA ALA A 179 -2.41 7.87 -4.06
C ALA A 179 -3.29 9.11 -4.33
N TYR A 180 -3.49 9.46 -5.60
CA TYR A 180 -4.30 10.60 -6.07
C TYR A 180 -5.79 10.27 -6.21
N GLU A 181 -6.23 9.10 -5.73
CA GLU A 181 -7.64 8.76 -5.76
C GLU A 181 -8.47 9.60 -4.79
N THR A 182 -9.71 9.85 -5.20
CA THR A 182 -10.68 10.60 -4.40
C THR A 182 -11.43 9.67 -3.45
N ALA A 183 -11.99 10.23 -2.37
CA ALA A 183 -12.78 9.47 -1.43
C ALA A 183 -14.00 8.81 -2.11
N GLU A 184 -14.26 7.54 -1.80
CA GLU A 184 -15.42 6.79 -2.32
C GLU A 184 -16.71 7.10 -1.55
N SER A 185 -16.60 7.65 -0.34
CA SER A 185 -17.70 7.98 0.54
C SER A 185 -17.31 9.15 1.45
N ASP A 186 -18.26 9.66 2.22
CA ASP A 186 -18.01 10.71 3.21
C ASP A 186 -17.12 10.17 4.36
N ILE A 187 -15.81 10.32 4.21
CA ILE A 187 -14.79 9.83 5.14
C ILE A 187 -14.73 10.62 6.45
N MET A 188 -15.43 11.76 6.56
CA MET A 188 -15.50 12.54 7.79
C MET A 188 -16.63 12.08 8.72
N LYS A 189 -17.67 11.43 8.18
CA LYS A 189 -18.76 10.85 8.98
C LYS A 189 -18.43 9.53 9.68
N ARG A 190 -17.39 8.81 9.24
CA ARG A 190 -16.98 7.56 9.89
C ARG A 190 -16.20 7.82 11.18
N GLN A 191 -16.30 6.87 12.11
CA GLN A 191 -15.49 6.87 13.34
C GLN A 191 -13.99 6.69 12.99
N PRO A 192 -13.06 7.16 13.86
CA PRO A 192 -11.64 6.85 13.72
C PRO A 192 -11.40 5.35 13.66
N ARG A 193 -10.42 4.94 12.85
CA ARG A 193 -10.06 3.51 12.71
C ARG A 193 -9.56 2.95 14.03
N ASN A 194 -9.84 1.68 14.29
CA ASN A 194 -9.25 1.00 15.43
C ASN A 194 -7.86 0.47 15.04
N SER A 195 -6.81 0.91 15.75
CA SER A 195 -5.42 0.56 15.45
C SER A 195 -5.12 -0.94 15.58
N LYS A 196 -5.92 -1.70 16.32
CA LYS A 196 -5.76 -3.15 16.55
C LYS A 196 -6.44 -3.99 15.48
N THR A 197 -7.63 -3.61 15.02
CA THR A 197 -8.41 -4.40 14.04
C THR A 197 -8.22 -3.91 12.61
N ASP A 198 -8.24 -2.59 12.40
CA ASP A 198 -8.23 -1.99 11.07
C ASP A 198 -6.79 -1.73 10.60
N LYS A 199 -6.08 -2.83 10.33
CA LYS A 199 -4.72 -2.80 9.80
C LYS A 199 -4.68 -2.29 8.34
N LEU A 200 -3.51 -1.82 7.93
CA LEU A 200 -3.26 -1.39 6.56
C LEU A 200 -3.34 -2.57 5.60
N VAL A 201 -2.58 -3.63 5.90
CA VAL A 201 -2.65 -4.92 5.21
C VAL A 201 -3.37 -5.91 6.11
N ASN A 202 -4.40 -6.57 5.60
CA ASN A 202 -5.16 -7.60 6.30
C ASN A 202 -5.28 -8.86 5.44
N GLU A 203 -5.72 -9.95 6.06
CA GLU A 203 -5.88 -11.25 5.38
C GLU A 203 -6.83 -11.18 4.18
N ARG A 204 -7.85 -10.31 4.23
CA ARG A 204 -8.78 -10.11 3.12
C ARG A 204 -8.09 -9.49 1.90
N LEU A 205 -7.21 -8.51 2.11
CA LEU A 205 -6.41 -7.90 1.05
C LEU A 205 -5.46 -8.93 0.44
N ILE A 206 -4.76 -9.70 1.27
CA ILE A 206 -3.87 -10.77 0.79
C ILE A 206 -4.67 -11.84 0.03
N SER A 207 -5.83 -12.25 0.54
CA SER A 207 -6.67 -13.26 -0.11
C SER A 207 -7.17 -12.81 -1.49
N MET A 208 -7.53 -11.53 -1.64
CA MET A 208 -7.93 -10.96 -2.93
C MET A 208 -6.73 -10.84 -3.88
N ALA A 209 -5.66 -10.18 -3.44
CA ALA A 209 -4.48 -9.90 -4.26
C ALA A 209 -3.76 -11.18 -4.66
N TYR A 210 -3.32 -11.99 -3.69
CA TYR A 210 -2.55 -13.20 -3.96
C TYR A 210 -3.42 -14.38 -4.40
N GLY A 211 -4.58 -14.57 -3.74
CA GLY A 211 -5.38 -15.78 -3.93
C GLY A 211 -6.29 -15.76 -5.16
N GLN A 212 -6.68 -14.58 -5.64
CA GLN A 212 -7.66 -14.45 -6.72
C GLN A 212 -7.05 -13.74 -7.92
N ILE A 213 -6.73 -12.45 -7.80
CA ILE A 213 -6.32 -11.66 -8.96
C ILE A 213 -4.93 -12.09 -9.45
N GLY A 214 -3.96 -12.23 -8.54
CA GLY A 214 -2.60 -12.66 -8.87
C GLY A 214 -2.56 -14.05 -9.52
N MET A 215 -3.47 -14.95 -9.13
CA MET A 215 -3.61 -16.26 -9.79
C MET A 215 -4.11 -16.14 -11.23
N ILE A 216 -5.06 -15.23 -11.50
CA ILE A 216 -5.54 -14.96 -12.86
C ILE A 216 -4.40 -14.37 -13.70
N GLN A 217 -3.64 -13.42 -13.14
CA GLN A 217 -2.48 -12.84 -13.80
C GLN A 217 -1.40 -13.89 -14.13
N ALA A 218 -1.10 -14.78 -13.18
CA ALA A 218 -0.15 -15.88 -13.41
C ALA A 218 -0.61 -16.80 -14.55
N LEU A 219 -1.89 -17.16 -14.59
CA LEU A 219 -2.45 -17.98 -15.67
C LEU A 219 -2.35 -17.28 -17.04
N ALA A 220 -2.59 -15.97 -17.10
CA ALA A 220 -2.44 -15.20 -18.33
C ALA A 220 -0.97 -15.16 -18.82
N GLY A 221 -0.01 -14.98 -17.92
CA GLY A 221 1.41 -15.05 -18.24
C GLY A 221 1.86 -16.45 -18.70
N PHE A 222 1.41 -17.51 -18.03
CA PHE A 222 1.69 -18.88 -18.46
C PHE A 222 1.04 -19.20 -19.81
N PHE A 223 -0.14 -18.68 -20.08
CA PHE A 223 -0.79 -18.85 -21.37
C PHE A 223 0.05 -18.26 -22.50
N SER A 224 0.56 -17.03 -22.34
CA SER A 224 1.43 -16.40 -23.35
C SER A 224 2.76 -17.15 -23.53
N TYR A 225 3.34 -17.65 -22.43
CA TYR A 225 4.53 -18.52 -22.45
C TYR A 225 4.30 -19.80 -23.28
N PHE A 226 3.21 -20.53 -23.02
CA PHE A 226 2.92 -21.77 -23.74
C PHE A 226 2.57 -21.53 -25.21
N VAL A 227 1.88 -20.43 -25.53
CA VAL A 227 1.57 -20.05 -26.91
C VAL A 227 2.85 -19.79 -27.70
N ILE A 228 3.79 -19.02 -27.16
CA ILE A 228 5.04 -18.72 -27.86
C ILE A 228 5.88 -19.96 -28.09
N LEU A 229 6.02 -20.82 -27.08
CA LEU A 229 6.76 -22.07 -27.23
C LEU A 229 6.10 -22.99 -28.26
N ALA A 230 4.77 -23.13 -28.23
CA ALA A 230 4.04 -23.96 -29.17
C ALA A 230 4.14 -23.46 -30.62
N GLU A 231 4.07 -22.13 -30.83
CA GLU A 231 4.28 -21.52 -32.16
C GLU A 231 5.70 -21.69 -32.69
N ASN A 232 6.70 -21.78 -31.80
CA ASN A 232 8.10 -22.02 -32.15
C ASN A 232 8.48 -23.51 -32.16
N GLY A 233 7.54 -24.42 -32.03
CA GLY A 233 7.78 -25.85 -32.21
C GLY A 233 7.74 -26.71 -30.94
N PHE A 234 7.70 -26.11 -29.76
CA PHE A 234 7.70 -26.81 -28.47
C PHE A 234 6.30 -26.88 -27.86
N ARG A 235 5.63 -28.03 -28.00
CA ARG A 235 4.30 -28.23 -27.43
C ARG A 235 4.34 -28.30 -25.90
N PRO A 236 3.30 -27.84 -25.19
CA PRO A 236 3.29 -27.82 -23.72
C PRO A 236 3.56 -29.17 -23.05
N MET A 237 3.14 -30.28 -23.66
CA MET A 237 3.36 -31.63 -23.12
C MET A 237 4.83 -32.05 -23.14
N ASP A 238 5.60 -31.57 -24.13
CA ASP A 238 7.00 -31.97 -24.33
C ASP A 238 7.97 -31.08 -23.52
N LEU A 239 7.47 -30.03 -22.87
CA LEU A 239 8.27 -29.14 -22.03
C LEU A 239 8.59 -29.73 -20.65
N LEU A 240 7.83 -30.73 -20.19
CA LEU A 240 8.01 -31.30 -18.86
C LEU A 240 9.36 -32.02 -18.75
N GLY A 241 10.21 -31.59 -17.81
CA GLY A 241 11.53 -32.18 -17.60
C GLY A 241 12.60 -31.80 -18.63
N ILE A 242 12.29 -30.93 -19.62
CA ILE A 242 13.24 -30.56 -20.68
C ILE A 242 14.38 -29.67 -20.17
N ARG A 243 14.20 -29.00 -19.02
CA ARG A 243 15.13 -27.99 -18.47
C ARG A 243 16.60 -28.41 -18.48
N LEU A 244 16.92 -29.63 -18.04
CA LEU A 244 18.32 -30.09 -17.98
C LEU A 244 18.98 -30.12 -19.36
N ARG A 245 18.22 -30.46 -20.42
CA ARG A 245 18.71 -30.43 -21.80
C ARG A 245 18.69 -29.01 -22.37
N TRP A 246 17.67 -28.23 -22.00
CA TRP A 246 17.50 -26.84 -22.41
C TRP A 246 18.63 -25.93 -21.92
N ASP A 247 19.05 -26.07 -20.66
CA ASP A 247 20.10 -25.26 -20.05
C ASP A 247 21.53 -25.76 -20.36
N ASN A 248 21.68 -26.96 -20.91
CA ASN A 248 22.99 -27.52 -21.24
C ASN A 248 23.60 -26.84 -22.46
N ARG A 249 24.64 -26.03 -22.25
CA ARG A 249 25.34 -25.28 -23.31
C ARG A 249 25.99 -26.16 -24.38
N ASP A 250 26.40 -27.36 -24.02
CA ASP A 250 27.10 -28.28 -24.94
C ASP A 250 26.12 -29.06 -25.84
N TYR A 251 24.83 -29.07 -25.48
CA TYR A 251 23.78 -29.79 -26.21
C TYR A 251 23.17 -28.88 -27.29
N ASN A 252 23.45 -29.13 -28.56
CA ASN A 252 23.09 -28.25 -29.69
C ASN A 252 22.10 -28.88 -30.69
N ASP A 253 21.58 -30.06 -30.36
CA ASP A 253 20.72 -30.90 -31.19
C ASP A 253 19.42 -31.25 -30.44
N LEU A 254 18.87 -30.28 -29.69
CA LEU A 254 17.61 -30.47 -28.97
C LEU A 254 16.45 -30.57 -29.95
N GLU A 255 15.81 -31.73 -30.00
CA GLU A 255 14.66 -32.00 -30.85
C GLU A 255 13.38 -31.37 -30.27
N ASP A 256 12.63 -30.65 -31.12
CA ASP A 256 11.31 -30.11 -30.78
C ASP A 256 10.17 -31.10 -31.11
N SER A 257 8.92 -30.70 -30.88
CA SER A 257 7.75 -31.56 -31.13
C SER A 257 7.49 -31.87 -32.61
N TYR A 258 8.18 -31.18 -33.52
CA TYR A 258 8.07 -31.33 -34.97
C TYR A 258 9.30 -32.02 -35.58
N GLY A 259 10.27 -32.45 -34.76
CA GLY A 259 11.49 -33.11 -35.21
C GLY A 259 12.60 -32.17 -35.69
N GLN A 260 12.53 -30.88 -35.38
CA GLN A 260 13.58 -29.91 -35.70
C GLN A 260 14.64 -29.87 -34.60
N GLN A 261 15.90 -29.67 -34.96
CA GLN A 261 17.02 -29.58 -34.02
C GLN A 261 17.36 -28.13 -33.71
N TRP A 262 17.46 -27.80 -32.42
CA TRP A 262 17.71 -26.45 -31.92
C TRP A 262 19.06 -26.33 -31.23
N THR A 263 19.87 -25.37 -31.67
CA THR A 263 21.12 -24.98 -31.00
C THR A 263 20.84 -24.26 -29.67
N TYR A 264 21.84 -24.21 -28.78
CA TYR A 264 21.71 -23.51 -27.49
C TYR A 264 21.29 -22.04 -27.64
N GLU A 265 21.92 -21.32 -28.57
CA GLU A 265 21.62 -19.89 -28.77
C GLU A 265 20.21 -19.68 -29.33
N GLN A 266 19.77 -20.50 -30.30
CA GLN A 266 18.43 -20.38 -30.88
C GLN A 266 17.33 -20.60 -29.84
N ARG A 267 17.45 -21.62 -28.99
CA ARG A 267 16.44 -21.87 -27.94
C ARG A 267 16.49 -20.82 -26.83
N LYS A 268 17.67 -20.27 -26.50
CA LYS A 268 17.79 -19.18 -25.53
C LYS A 268 17.17 -17.87 -26.03
N ILE A 269 17.26 -17.58 -27.34
CA ILE A 269 16.51 -16.46 -27.94
C ILE A 269 15.00 -16.65 -27.75
N VAL A 270 14.47 -17.85 -27.98
CA VAL A 270 13.05 -18.16 -27.76
C VAL A 270 12.68 -18.02 -26.28
N GLU A 271 13.53 -18.50 -25.36
CA GLU A 271 13.32 -18.36 -23.92
C GLU A 271 13.25 -16.88 -23.49
N PHE A 272 14.19 -16.05 -23.92
CA PHE A 272 14.18 -14.62 -23.59
C PHE A 272 13.02 -13.87 -24.27
N THR A 273 12.59 -14.33 -25.44
CA THR A 273 11.35 -13.85 -26.07
C THR A 273 10.13 -14.20 -25.21
N CYS A 274 10.11 -15.40 -24.60
CA CYS A 274 9.08 -15.77 -23.64
C CYS A 274 9.12 -14.90 -22.38
N HIS A 275 10.30 -14.58 -21.85
CA HIS A 275 10.43 -13.66 -20.70
C HIS A 275 9.82 -12.29 -21.03
N THR A 276 10.09 -11.79 -22.23
CA THR A 276 9.58 -10.48 -22.69
C THR A 276 8.06 -10.51 -22.87
N SER A 277 7.51 -11.59 -23.41
CA SER A 277 6.06 -11.75 -23.57
C SER A 277 5.35 -11.91 -22.24
N PHE A 278 5.92 -12.70 -21.32
CA PHE A 278 5.39 -12.86 -19.97
C PHE A 278 5.39 -11.51 -19.24
N PHE A 279 6.47 -10.73 -19.36
CA PHE A 279 6.55 -9.36 -18.87
C PHE A 279 5.42 -8.47 -19.45
N VAL A 280 5.23 -8.46 -20.78
CA VAL A 280 4.13 -7.69 -21.40
C VAL A 280 2.76 -8.21 -20.96
N SER A 281 2.63 -9.52 -20.74
CA SER A 281 1.38 -10.13 -20.24
C SER A 281 1.03 -9.60 -18.85
N ILE A 282 2.02 -9.44 -17.96
CA ILE A 282 1.84 -8.82 -16.65
C ILE A 282 1.35 -7.37 -16.82
N VAL A 283 1.99 -6.58 -17.66
CA VAL A 283 1.57 -5.19 -17.93
C VAL A 283 0.11 -5.12 -18.42
N VAL A 284 -0.30 -6.00 -19.33
CA VAL A 284 -1.68 -6.02 -19.86
C VAL A 284 -2.70 -6.34 -18.77
N VAL A 285 -2.45 -7.35 -17.94
CA VAL A 285 -3.37 -7.68 -16.84
C VAL A 285 -3.33 -6.65 -15.71
N GLN A 286 -2.21 -5.94 -15.53
CA GLN A 286 -2.10 -4.82 -14.60
C GLN A 286 -2.97 -3.64 -15.00
N TRP A 287 -3.31 -3.46 -16.28
CA TRP A 287 -4.30 -2.44 -16.66
C TRP A 287 -5.66 -2.70 -16.01
N ALA A 288 -6.10 -3.96 -16.03
CA ALA A 288 -7.34 -4.36 -15.38
C ALA A 288 -7.22 -4.28 -13.85
N ASP A 289 -6.10 -4.72 -13.29
CA ASP A 289 -5.87 -4.65 -11.84
C ASP A 289 -5.87 -3.20 -11.33
N LEU A 290 -5.21 -2.28 -12.03
CA LEU A 290 -5.20 -0.86 -11.68
C LEU A 290 -6.62 -0.27 -11.65
N ILE A 291 -7.45 -0.63 -12.63
CA ILE A 291 -8.85 -0.19 -12.70
C ILE A 291 -9.69 -0.79 -11.57
N ILE A 292 -9.44 -2.04 -11.19
CA ILE A 292 -10.15 -2.73 -10.10
C ILE A 292 -9.70 -2.16 -8.74
N CYS A 293 -8.40 -2.00 -8.51
CA CYS A 293 -7.81 -1.46 -7.28
C CYS A 293 -8.18 0.01 -7.04
N LYS A 294 -8.55 0.76 -8.09
CA LYS A 294 -9.04 2.15 -7.98
C LYS A 294 -10.19 2.31 -6.98
N THR A 295 -11.09 1.32 -6.89
CA THR A 295 -12.28 1.37 -6.03
C THR A 295 -12.39 0.12 -5.17
N ARG A 296 -12.57 0.29 -3.86
CA ARG A 296 -12.72 -0.84 -2.94
C ARG A 296 -14.17 -1.26 -2.73
N ARG A 297 -15.13 -0.36 -2.96
CA ARG A 297 -16.56 -0.60 -2.76
C ARG A 297 -17.41 -0.11 -3.92
N ASN A 298 -17.12 1.07 -4.44
CA ASN A 298 -17.92 1.64 -5.53
C ASN A 298 -17.62 0.94 -6.86
N SER A 299 -18.54 1.03 -7.81
CA SER A 299 -18.27 0.62 -9.18
C SER A 299 -17.43 1.68 -9.91
N VAL A 300 -16.61 1.24 -10.87
CA VAL A 300 -15.85 2.13 -11.78
C VAL A 300 -16.79 3.10 -12.52
N PHE A 301 -18.02 2.69 -12.84
CA PHE A 301 -19.00 3.56 -13.49
C PHE A 301 -19.57 4.65 -12.56
N GLN A 302 -19.58 4.39 -11.24
CA GLN A 302 -20.01 5.37 -10.25
C GLN A 302 -18.89 6.37 -9.94
N GLN A 303 -17.67 5.88 -9.75
CA GLN A 303 -16.51 6.74 -9.45
C GLN A 303 -16.01 7.51 -10.69
N GLY A 304 -16.06 6.85 -11.85
CA GLY A 304 -15.54 7.35 -13.13
C GLY A 304 -14.00 7.36 -13.20
N MET A 305 -13.49 7.39 -14.44
CA MET A 305 -12.05 7.52 -14.74
C MET A 305 -11.63 8.99 -14.78
N LYS A 306 -11.72 9.68 -13.63
CA LYS A 306 -11.38 11.13 -13.53
C LYS A 306 -9.92 11.39 -13.13
N ASN A 307 -9.24 10.40 -12.58
CA ASN A 307 -7.86 10.52 -12.13
C ASN A 307 -6.92 10.57 -13.36
N ARG A 308 -6.46 11.78 -13.70
CA ARG A 308 -5.58 12.02 -14.84
C ARG A 308 -4.21 11.40 -14.66
N ILE A 309 -3.71 11.32 -13.43
CA ILE A 309 -2.41 10.71 -13.13
C ILE A 309 -2.48 9.19 -13.36
N LEU A 310 -3.61 8.56 -13.01
CA LEU A 310 -3.82 7.14 -13.27
C LEU A 310 -3.92 6.83 -14.77
N ILE A 311 -4.66 7.64 -15.52
CA ILE A 311 -4.74 7.50 -16.99
C ILE A 311 -3.35 7.68 -17.62
N PHE A 312 -2.61 8.70 -17.18
CA PHE A 312 -1.22 8.89 -17.63
C PHE A 312 -0.35 7.69 -17.27
N GLY A 313 -0.51 7.12 -16.07
CA GLY A 313 0.18 5.91 -15.62
C GLY A 313 -0.01 4.75 -16.59
N LEU A 314 -1.24 4.44 -17.01
CA LEU A 314 -1.53 3.38 -17.98
C LEU A 314 -0.79 3.58 -19.31
N PHE A 315 -0.81 4.81 -19.84
CA PHE A 315 -0.11 5.13 -21.09
C PHE A 315 1.41 5.05 -20.93
N ALA A 316 1.95 5.58 -19.83
CA ALA A 316 3.37 5.57 -19.54
C ALA A 316 3.90 4.14 -19.34
N GLU A 317 3.16 3.31 -18.62
CA GLU A 317 3.44 1.90 -18.40
C GLU A 317 3.50 1.12 -19.73
N THR A 318 2.46 1.26 -20.56
CA THR A 318 2.38 0.61 -21.87
C THR A 318 3.49 1.07 -22.81
N ALA A 319 3.77 2.38 -22.83
CA ALA A 319 4.83 2.95 -23.65
C ALA A 319 6.21 2.48 -23.19
N LEU A 320 6.44 2.36 -21.89
CA LEU A 320 7.68 1.83 -21.33
C LEU A 320 7.85 0.35 -21.70
N ALA A 321 6.80 -0.47 -21.56
CA ALA A 321 6.84 -1.88 -21.96
C ALA A 321 7.15 -2.04 -23.45
N ALA A 322 6.52 -1.23 -24.31
CA ALA A 322 6.81 -1.22 -25.75
C ALA A 322 8.24 -0.75 -26.04
N PHE A 323 8.72 0.29 -25.36
CA PHE A 323 10.10 0.76 -25.51
C PHE A 323 11.11 -0.32 -25.13
N LEU A 324 10.90 -0.99 -23.99
CA LEU A 324 11.79 -2.05 -23.51
C LEU A 324 11.81 -3.28 -24.43
N SER A 325 10.69 -3.61 -25.08
CA SER A 325 10.62 -4.73 -26.04
C SER A 325 11.20 -4.40 -27.43
N TYR A 326 10.99 -3.18 -27.94
CA TYR A 326 11.29 -2.84 -29.34
C TYR A 326 12.52 -1.95 -29.53
N CYS A 327 13.08 -1.36 -28.47
CA CYS A 327 14.26 -0.51 -28.62
C CYS A 327 15.50 -1.35 -29.02
N PRO A 328 16.22 -0.98 -30.10
CA PRO A 328 17.45 -1.66 -30.48
C PRO A 328 18.49 -1.65 -29.34
N GLY A 329 19.11 -2.80 -29.06
CA GLY A 329 20.11 -2.96 -28.00
C GLY A 329 19.57 -3.46 -26.66
N MET A 330 18.24 -3.52 -26.49
CA MET A 330 17.60 -4.08 -25.29
C MET A 330 17.75 -5.60 -25.18
N ASP A 331 17.93 -6.28 -26.31
CA ASP A 331 18.25 -7.70 -26.44
C ASP A 331 19.62 -8.05 -25.83
N ILE A 332 20.56 -7.09 -25.86
CA ILE A 332 21.89 -7.25 -25.25
C ILE A 332 21.88 -6.79 -23.79
N ALA A 333 21.28 -5.62 -23.52
CA ALA A 333 21.33 -5.00 -22.20
C ALA A 333 20.46 -5.72 -21.16
N LEU A 334 19.18 -5.97 -21.49
CA LEU A 334 18.19 -6.56 -20.58
C LEU A 334 17.71 -7.94 -21.03
N ARG A 335 18.20 -8.46 -22.17
CA ARG A 335 17.72 -9.69 -22.80
C ARG A 335 16.24 -9.65 -23.13
N MET A 336 15.76 -8.49 -23.58
CA MET A 336 14.39 -8.30 -24.05
C MET A 336 14.35 -8.33 -25.57
N TYR A 337 13.52 -9.21 -26.12
CA TYR A 337 13.42 -9.42 -27.57
C TYR A 337 12.11 -8.83 -28.12
N PRO A 338 12.11 -8.38 -29.38
CA PRO A 338 10.93 -7.78 -29.99
C PRO A 338 9.81 -8.82 -30.15
N LEU A 339 8.60 -8.44 -29.73
CA LEU A 339 7.43 -9.32 -29.78
C LEU A 339 6.64 -9.17 -31.09
N LYS A 340 6.02 -10.26 -31.55
CA LYS A 340 4.99 -10.19 -32.59
C LYS A 340 3.75 -9.49 -32.04
N VAL A 341 3.03 -8.79 -32.91
CA VAL A 341 1.79 -8.06 -32.53
C VAL A 341 0.74 -8.99 -31.93
N SER A 342 0.64 -10.24 -32.40
CA SER A 342 -0.29 -11.24 -31.84
C SER A 342 -0.03 -11.54 -30.36
N TRP A 343 1.23 -11.50 -29.92
CA TRP A 343 1.61 -11.86 -28.55
C TRP A 343 1.21 -10.82 -27.51
N TRP A 344 0.99 -9.56 -27.91
CA TRP A 344 0.43 -8.52 -27.04
C TRP A 344 -1.01 -8.83 -26.61
N PHE A 345 -1.76 -9.59 -27.42
CA PHE A 345 -3.16 -9.90 -27.15
C PHE A 345 -3.35 -11.25 -26.45
N CYS A 346 -2.28 -11.98 -26.14
CA CYS A 346 -2.39 -13.28 -25.46
C CYS A 346 -2.95 -13.16 -24.04
N ALA A 347 -2.69 -12.03 -23.36
CA ALA A 347 -3.06 -11.82 -21.96
C ALA A 347 -4.30 -10.94 -21.76
N LEU A 348 -5.00 -10.60 -22.86
CA LEU A 348 -6.13 -9.67 -22.86
C LEU A 348 -7.46 -10.33 -22.48
#